data_AF-A0A1F2Z557-F1
#
_entry.id   AF-A0A1F2Z557-F1
#
_cell.length_a   1.000
_cell.length_b   1.000
_cell.length_c   1.000
_cell.angle_alpha   90.00
_cell.angle_beta   90.00
_cell.angle_gamma   90.00
#
_symmetry.space_group_name_H-M   'P 1'
#
loop_
_entity.id
_entity.type
_entity.pdbx_description
1 polymer ?
#
loop_
_entity_poly.entity_id
_entity_poly.type
_entity_poly.pdbx_seq_one_letter_code
_entity_poly.pdbx_strand_id
1 'polypeptide(L)'
;MGSLSSVIAPIAEMGVKTIGTAGKYFVSNSDRLREVDTINTKNAQLAQNAALQKQSNLLALQQKETDRLSKLRRSIATQRANFGSQGVGSVTGSADSVFQGLNETSNIERQNNQSKTSMDNAIIDQNLKNQTQLNLLQKQQLKQKAALGFVTDLIG
;
A
#
# COMPACT_ATOMS: atom_id res chain seq x y z
N MET A 1 27.03 15.01 -34.10
CA MET A 1 25.75 15.22 -34.80
C MET A 1 25.86 14.60 -36.18
N GLY A 2 25.12 13.53 -36.45
CA GLY A 2 25.13 12.86 -37.76
C GLY A 2 23.75 12.29 -38.00
N SER A 3 22.95 13.01 -38.78
CA SER A 3 21.58 12.65 -39.14
C SER A 3 21.58 11.41 -40.02
N LEU A 4 20.81 10.40 -39.62
CA LEU A 4 20.55 9.22 -40.44
C LEU A 4 19.69 9.63 -41.63
N SER A 5 20.34 9.65 -42.79
CA SER A 5 19.77 9.79 -44.12
C SER A 5 18.63 8.79 -44.32
N SER A 6 17.50 9.35 -44.73
CA SER A 6 16.32 8.70 -45.30
C SER A 6 16.65 7.55 -46.24
N VAL A 7 16.13 6.36 -45.95
CA VAL A 7 15.94 5.31 -46.96
C VAL A 7 14.47 5.35 -47.36
N ILE A 8 14.17 6.13 -48.41
CA ILE A 8 12.88 6.13 -49.10
C ILE A 8 13.13 5.41 -50.42
N ALA A 9 12.63 4.17 -50.54
CA ALA A 9 12.59 3.43 -51.80
C ALA A 9 11.23 3.63 -52.50
N PRO A 10 11.16 3.66 -53.84
CA PRO A 10 9.94 3.94 -54.57
C PRO A 10 9.09 2.67 -54.70
N ILE A 11 7.90 2.66 -54.09
CA ILE A 11 6.90 1.61 -54.27
C ILE A 11 5.63 2.28 -54.82
N ALA A 12 5.55 2.39 -56.14
CA ALA A 12 4.49 3.14 -56.82
C ALA A 12 3.17 2.37 -57.03
N GLU A 13 3.08 1.07 -56.76
CA GLU A 13 1.80 0.32 -56.90
C GLU A 13 1.44 -0.57 -55.68
N MET A 14 2.23 -0.54 -54.60
CA MET A 14 1.82 -1.06 -53.28
C MET A 14 1.77 0.06 -52.21
N GLY A 15 1.54 1.30 -52.63
CA GLY A 15 1.80 2.50 -51.82
C GLY A 15 0.68 2.96 -50.86
N VAL A 16 -0.56 2.48 -51.00
CA VAL A 16 -1.67 2.96 -50.13
C VAL A 16 -1.77 2.16 -48.82
N LYS A 17 -1.39 0.87 -48.85
CA LYS A 17 -1.46 0.02 -47.65
C LYS A 17 -0.30 0.24 -46.67
N THR A 18 0.87 0.65 -47.16
CA THR A 18 2.11 0.78 -46.37
C THR A 18 2.22 2.10 -45.59
N ILE A 19 1.69 3.21 -46.11
CA ILE A 19 1.66 4.51 -45.39
C ILE A 19 0.57 4.49 -44.30
N GLY A 20 -0.57 3.87 -44.59
CA GLY A 20 -1.66 3.70 -43.61
C GLY A 20 -1.31 2.75 -42.46
N THR A 21 -0.53 1.69 -42.72
CA THR A 21 0.00 0.80 -41.67
C THR A 21 1.06 1.50 -40.84
N ALA A 22 2.06 2.15 -41.46
CA ALA A 22 3.07 2.95 -40.75
C ALA A 22 2.45 3.97 -39.78
N GLY A 23 1.49 4.77 -40.23
CA GLY A 23 0.77 5.73 -39.38
C GLY A 23 0.01 5.08 -38.20
N LYS A 24 -0.61 3.90 -38.42
CA LYS A 24 -1.27 3.12 -37.35
C LYS A 24 -0.29 2.57 -36.32
N TYR A 25 0.92 2.19 -36.71
CA TYR A 25 1.95 1.75 -35.76
C TYR A 25 2.45 2.87 -34.85
N PHE A 26 2.71 4.06 -35.41
CA PHE A 26 3.18 5.19 -34.62
C PHE A 26 2.13 5.67 -33.61
N VAL A 27 0.86 5.76 -34.02
CA VAL A 27 -0.24 6.14 -33.13
C VAL A 27 -0.45 5.08 -32.04
N SER A 28 -0.53 3.79 -32.41
CA SER A 28 -0.70 2.71 -31.43
C SER A 28 0.47 2.54 -30.46
N ASN A 29 1.72 2.88 -30.84
CA ASN A 29 2.83 2.91 -29.89
C ASN A 29 2.74 4.08 -28.90
N SER A 30 2.30 5.26 -29.33
CA SER A 30 2.17 6.42 -28.45
C SER A 30 1.10 6.22 -27.37
N ASP A 31 -0.04 5.61 -27.70
CA ASP A 31 -1.10 5.32 -26.73
C ASP A 31 -0.67 4.23 -25.72
N ARG A 32 0.09 3.23 -26.16
CA ARG A 32 0.65 2.19 -25.28
C ARG A 32 1.69 2.73 -24.30
N LEU A 33 2.56 3.64 -24.75
CA LEU A 33 3.54 4.29 -23.88
C LEU A 33 2.84 5.09 -22.78
N ARG A 34 1.80 5.85 -23.15
CA ARG A 34 0.94 6.55 -22.18
C ARG A 34 0.30 5.60 -21.18
N GLU A 35 -0.22 4.46 -21.63
CA GLU A 35 -0.84 3.46 -20.75
C GLU A 35 0.16 2.78 -19.80
N VAL A 36 1.39 2.54 -20.25
CA VAL A 36 2.46 2.06 -19.36
C VAL A 36 2.86 3.13 -18.34
N ASP A 37 2.94 4.39 -18.75
CA ASP A 37 3.24 5.50 -17.85
C ASP A 37 2.14 5.73 -16.82
N THR A 38 0.87 5.62 -17.20
CA THR A 38 -0.25 5.69 -16.24
C THR A 38 -0.21 4.53 -15.23
N ILE A 39 0.17 3.33 -15.66
CA ILE A 39 0.36 2.19 -14.76
C ILE A 39 1.52 2.45 -13.78
N ASN A 40 2.64 3.01 -14.25
CA ASN A 40 3.79 3.32 -13.41
C ASN A 40 3.45 4.42 -12.37
N THR A 41 2.76 5.49 -12.78
CA THR A 41 2.34 6.55 -11.84
C THR A 41 1.33 6.02 -10.83
N LYS A 42 0.40 5.17 -11.24
CA LYS A 42 -0.54 4.49 -10.33
C LYS A 42 0.19 3.63 -9.30
N ASN A 43 1.22 2.87 -9.69
CA ASN A 43 2.04 2.10 -8.74
C ASN A 43 2.74 3.00 -7.72
N ALA A 44 3.30 4.13 -8.15
CA ALA A 44 3.92 5.09 -7.24
C ALA A 44 2.92 5.69 -6.25
N GLN A 45 1.73 6.06 -6.73
CA GLN A 45 0.64 6.57 -5.88
C GLN A 45 0.17 5.52 -4.86
N LEU A 46 0.02 4.26 -5.27
CA LEU A 46 -0.36 3.17 -4.37
C LEU A 46 0.67 2.96 -3.25
N ALA A 47 1.97 3.01 -3.58
CA ALA A 47 3.03 2.90 -2.59
C ALA A 47 3.02 4.09 -1.61
N GLN A 48 2.81 5.30 -2.11
CA GLN A 48 2.71 6.50 -1.27
C GLN A 48 1.50 6.44 -0.33
N ASN A 49 0.33 6.04 -0.84
CA ASN A 49 -0.89 5.89 -0.05
C ASN A 49 -0.72 4.81 1.04
N ALA A 50 -0.10 3.68 0.70
CA ALA A 50 0.21 2.63 1.68
C ALA A 50 1.14 3.13 2.79
N ALA A 51 2.18 3.89 2.44
CA ALA A 51 3.09 4.49 3.41
C ALA A 51 2.38 5.48 4.35
N LEU A 52 1.53 6.36 3.79
CA LEU A 52 0.73 7.31 4.57
C LEU A 52 -0.24 6.60 5.52
N GLN A 53 -0.93 5.55 5.06
CA GLN A 53 -1.82 4.76 5.92
C GLN A 53 -1.07 4.08 7.06
N LYS A 54 0.10 3.51 6.80
CA LYS A 54 0.96 2.93 7.85
C LYS A 54 1.42 3.97 8.86
N GLN A 55 1.78 5.17 8.41
CA GLN A 55 2.16 6.26 9.30
C GLN A 55 0.97 6.71 10.16
N SER A 56 -0.23 6.78 9.58
CA SER A 56 -1.46 7.06 10.33
C SER A 56 -1.75 5.97 11.38
N ASN A 57 -1.57 4.69 11.03
CA ASN A 57 -1.72 3.58 11.97
C ASN A 57 -0.73 3.66 13.14
N LEU A 58 0.53 4.05 12.87
CA LEU A 58 1.54 4.26 13.91
C LEU A 58 1.16 5.39 14.86
N LEU A 59 0.70 6.52 14.31
CA LEU A 59 0.23 7.65 15.12
C LEU A 59 -0.96 7.26 15.99
N ALA A 60 -1.93 6.55 15.41
CA ALA A 60 -3.09 6.04 16.14
C ALA A 60 -2.69 5.06 17.25
N LEU A 61 -1.66 4.23 17.03
CA LEU A 61 -1.12 3.33 18.06
C LEU A 61 -0.49 4.13 19.22
N GLN A 62 0.30 5.17 18.92
CA GLN A 62 0.90 6.04 19.93
C GLN A 62 -0.15 6.77 20.77
N GLN A 63 -1.23 7.23 20.13
CA GLN A 63 -2.34 7.87 20.83
C GLN A 63 -3.06 6.90 21.77
N LYS A 64 -3.36 5.68 21.29
CA LYS A 64 -3.95 4.63 22.12
C LYS A 64 -3.07 4.26 23.32
N GLU A 65 -1.76 4.25 23.15
CA GLU A 65 -0.82 3.98 24.25
C GLU A 65 -0.86 5.09 25.33
N THR A 66 -0.94 6.35 24.89
CA THR A 66 -1.09 7.49 25.79
C THR A 66 -2.40 7.41 26.57
N ASP A 67 -3.51 7.11 25.89
CA ASP A 67 -4.83 6.97 26.51
C ASP A 67 -4.87 5.80 27.49
N ARG A 68 -4.27 4.66 27.14
CA ARG A 68 -4.14 3.47 28.00
C ARG A 68 -3.41 3.81 29.29
N LEU A 69 -2.26 4.48 29.22
CA LEU A 69 -1.48 4.88 30.39
C LEU A 69 -2.25 5.88 31.27
N SER A 70 -2.97 6.83 30.67
CA SER A 70 -3.82 7.78 31.39
C SER A 70 -4.94 7.06 32.16
N LYS A 71 -5.63 6.11 31.50
CA LYS A 71 -6.66 5.27 32.12
C LYS A 71 -6.08 4.44 33.26
N LEU A 72 -4.95 3.76 33.05
CA LEU A 72 -4.29 2.95 34.07
C LEU A 72 -3.93 3.78 35.30
N ARG A 73 -3.33 4.97 35.11
CA ARG A 73 -3.01 5.89 36.21
C ARG A 73 -4.25 6.31 36.98
N ARG A 74 -5.34 6.64 36.28
CA ARG A 74 -6.62 7.01 36.90
C ARG A 74 -7.20 5.83 37.70
N SER A 75 -7.24 4.63 37.12
CA SER A 75 -7.72 3.42 37.80
C SER A 75 -6.92 3.11 39.06
N ILE A 76 -5.59 3.19 39.00
CA ILE A 76 -4.72 2.99 40.17
C ILE A 76 -5.01 4.04 41.24
N ALA A 77 -5.13 5.33 40.86
CA ALA A 77 -5.43 6.41 41.80
C ALA A 77 -6.80 6.21 42.49
N THR A 78 -7.83 5.84 41.72
CA THR A 78 -9.17 5.54 42.25
C THR A 78 -9.12 4.36 43.23
N GLN A 79 -8.44 3.27 42.88
CA GLN A 79 -8.34 2.11 43.79
C GLN A 79 -7.56 2.44 45.06
N ARG A 80 -6.48 3.23 44.97
CA ARG A 80 -5.76 3.71 46.16
C ARG A 80 -6.63 4.58 47.07
N ALA A 81 -7.41 5.50 46.49
CA ALA A 81 -8.35 6.33 47.24
C ALA A 81 -9.43 5.49 47.93
N ASN A 82 -9.98 4.48 47.23
CA ASN A 82 -10.96 3.56 47.78
C ASN A 82 -10.39 2.77 48.96
N PHE A 83 -9.22 2.13 48.82
CA PHE A 83 -8.59 1.38 49.91
C PHE A 83 -8.23 2.28 51.10
N GLY A 84 -7.72 3.48 50.84
CA GLY A 84 -7.43 4.47 51.88
C GLY A 84 -8.69 4.90 52.64
N SER A 85 -9.82 5.10 51.95
CA SER A 85 -11.10 5.48 52.57
C SER A 85 -11.70 4.37 53.43
N GLN A 86 -11.41 3.09 53.12
CA GLN A 86 -11.93 1.93 53.84
C GLN A 86 -11.05 1.52 55.04
N GLY A 87 -9.96 2.26 55.33
CA GLY A 87 -9.01 1.89 56.39
C GLY A 87 -8.25 0.58 56.10
N VAL A 88 -8.37 0.04 54.89
CA VAL A 88 -7.66 -1.15 54.44
C VAL A 88 -6.24 -0.70 54.10
N GLY A 89 -5.34 -0.84 55.07
CA GLY A 89 -3.92 -0.57 54.85
C GLY A 89 -3.40 -1.40 53.67
N SER A 90 -2.53 -0.80 52.86
CA SER A 90 -1.81 -1.37 51.71
C SER A 90 -1.06 -2.69 51.98
N VAL A 91 -1.13 -3.24 53.19
CA VAL A 91 -0.42 -4.41 53.71
C VAL A 91 -1.20 -5.72 53.51
N THR A 92 -2.44 -5.66 53.01
CA THR A 92 -3.26 -6.86 52.73
C THR A 92 -3.13 -7.29 51.26
N GLY A 93 -2.80 -8.57 51.01
CA GLY A 93 -2.55 -9.12 49.67
C GLY A 93 -3.67 -8.94 48.64
N SER A 94 -4.90 -8.63 49.09
CA SER A 94 -6.03 -8.31 48.24
C SER A 94 -5.82 -7.03 47.41
N ALA A 95 -5.17 -6.00 47.97
CA ALA A 95 -4.91 -4.74 47.24
C ALA A 95 -3.90 -4.95 46.10
N ASP A 96 -2.85 -5.73 46.36
CA ASP A 96 -1.84 -6.09 45.35
C ASP A 96 -2.43 -6.90 44.20
N SER A 97 -3.34 -7.84 44.51
CA SER A 97 -4.02 -8.63 43.47
C SER A 97 -4.86 -7.76 42.52
N VAL A 98 -5.48 -6.69 43.02
CA VAL A 98 -6.26 -5.74 42.21
C VAL A 98 -5.34 -4.91 41.32
N PHE A 99 -4.22 -4.40 41.86
CA PHE A 99 -3.26 -3.66 41.04
C PHE A 99 -2.58 -4.54 39.99
N GLN A 100 -2.30 -5.80 40.34
CA GLN A 100 -1.81 -6.79 39.38
C GLN A 100 -2.83 -7.01 38.26
N GLY A 101 -4.11 -7.19 38.59
CA GLY A 101 -5.18 -7.34 37.60
C GLY A 101 -5.34 -6.11 36.68
N LEU A 102 -5.22 -4.89 37.22
CA LEU A 102 -5.24 -3.66 36.42
C LEU A 102 -4.05 -3.59 35.46
N ASN A 103 -2.85 -3.94 35.92
CA ASN A 103 -1.66 -3.97 35.07
C ASN A 103 -1.78 -5.04 33.98
N GLU A 104 -2.27 -6.23 34.32
CA GLU A 104 -2.47 -7.32 33.36
C GLU A 104 -3.49 -6.95 32.28
N THR A 105 -4.64 -6.41 32.68
CA THR A 105 -5.65 -5.90 31.75
C THR A 105 -5.06 -4.85 30.81
N SER A 106 -4.23 -3.94 31.34
CA SER A 106 -3.57 -2.92 30.56
C SER A 106 -2.51 -3.51 29.60
N ASN A 107 -1.81 -4.56 30.00
CA ASN A 107 -0.88 -5.28 29.12
C ASN A 107 -1.59 -6.00 27.97
N ILE A 108 -2.72 -6.65 28.26
CA ILE A 108 -3.58 -7.27 27.24
C ILE A 108 -4.07 -6.21 26.25
N GLU A 109 -4.53 -5.04 26.72
CA GLU A 109 -4.95 -3.94 25.85
C GLU A 109 -3.80 -3.46 24.95
N ARG A 110 -2.59 -3.30 25.51
CA ARG A 110 -1.39 -2.96 24.73
C ARG A 110 -1.09 -4.00 23.65
N GLN A 111 -1.09 -5.29 24.01
CA GLN A 111 -0.83 -6.37 23.07
C GLN A 111 -1.89 -6.44 21.95
N ASN A 112 -3.16 -6.25 22.29
CA ASN A 112 -4.26 -6.21 21.32
C ASN A 112 -4.11 -5.04 20.36
N ASN A 113 -3.77 -3.85 20.86
CA ASN A 113 -3.53 -2.67 20.03
C ASN A 113 -2.35 -2.89 19.07
N GLN A 114 -1.24 -3.44 19.57
CA GLN A 114 -0.07 -3.77 18.74
C GLN A 114 -0.39 -4.83 17.68
N SER A 115 -1.07 -5.91 18.06
CA SER A 115 -1.44 -7.00 17.16
C SER A 115 -2.39 -6.50 16.07
N LYS A 116 -3.38 -5.68 16.44
CA LYS A 116 -4.30 -5.06 15.48
C LYS A 116 -3.55 -4.16 14.50
N THR A 117 -2.71 -3.24 14.98
CA THR A 117 -1.93 -2.37 14.09
C THR A 117 -0.99 -3.17 13.17
N SER A 118 -0.38 -4.25 13.68
CA SER A 118 0.45 -5.15 12.86
C SER A 118 -0.38 -5.84 11.77
N MET A 119 -1.57 -6.32 12.11
CA MET A 119 -2.49 -6.95 11.16
C MET A 119 -2.97 -5.96 10.09
N ASP A 120 -3.37 -4.75 10.49
CA ASP A 120 -3.79 -3.68 9.58
C ASP A 120 -2.66 -3.34 8.59
N ASN A 121 -1.43 -3.22 9.08
CA ASN A 121 -0.25 -2.98 8.24
C ASN A 121 0.03 -4.14 7.26
N ALA A 122 -0.15 -5.39 7.71
CA ALA A 122 0.01 -6.57 6.85
C ALA A 122 -1.06 -6.62 5.75
N ILE A 123 -2.29 -6.24 6.05
CA ILE A 123 -3.38 -6.12 5.06
C ILE A 123 -3.04 -5.04 4.02
N ILE A 124 -2.54 -3.89 4.45
CA ILE A 124 -2.09 -2.81 3.54
C ILE A 124 -1.01 -3.33 2.59
N ASP A 125 -0.02 -4.07 3.11
CA ASP A 125 1.05 -4.65 2.31
C ASP A 125 0.55 -5.69 1.32
N GLN A 126 -0.36 -6.56 1.74
CA GLN A 126 -0.94 -7.56 0.86
C GLN A 126 -1.74 -6.91 -0.26
N ASN A 127 -2.54 -5.89 0.04
CA ASN A 127 -3.31 -5.13 -0.95
C ASN A 127 -2.39 -4.42 -1.96
N LEU A 128 -1.31 -3.79 -1.48
CA LEU A 128 -0.31 -3.17 -2.36
C LEU A 128 0.35 -4.20 -3.27
N LYS A 129 0.76 -5.35 -2.74
CA LYS A 129 1.34 -6.45 -3.53
C LYS A 129 0.37 -6.97 -4.58
N ASN A 130 -0.89 -7.23 -4.21
CA ASN A 130 -1.90 -7.71 -5.14
C ASN A 130 -2.13 -6.70 -6.27
N GLN A 131 -2.26 -5.41 -5.95
CA GLN A 131 -2.51 -4.39 -6.95
C GLN A 131 -1.31 -4.18 -7.88
N THR A 132 -0.09 -4.19 -7.35
CA THR A 132 1.13 -4.08 -8.16
C THR A 132 1.34 -5.30 -9.07
N GLN A 133 0.98 -6.50 -8.62
CA GLN A 133 0.99 -7.71 -9.45
C GLN A 133 -0.03 -7.62 -10.59
N LEU A 134 -1.26 -7.16 -10.33
CA LEU A 134 -2.26 -6.95 -11.37
C LEU A 134 -1.79 -5.93 -12.40
N ASN A 135 -1.20 -4.82 -11.94
CA ASN A 135 -0.63 -3.78 -12.79
C ASN A 135 0.56 -4.31 -13.63
N LEU A 136 1.40 -5.18 -13.06
CA LEU A 136 2.48 -5.85 -13.79
C LEU A 136 1.94 -6.79 -14.86
N LEU A 137 0.90 -7.59 -14.54
CA LEU A 137 0.25 -8.48 -15.49
C LEU A 137 -0.35 -7.69 -16.66
N GLN A 138 -1.05 -6.58 -16.39
CA GLN A 138 -1.57 -5.67 -17.43
C GLN A 138 -0.44 -5.16 -18.33
N LYS A 139 0.67 -4.71 -17.74
CA LYS A 139 1.85 -4.28 -18.51
C LYS A 139 2.41 -5.38 -19.40
N GLN A 140 2.42 -6.64 -18.94
CA GLN A 140 2.86 -7.77 -19.75
C GLN A 140 1.89 -8.10 -20.89
N GLN A 141 0.57 -8.07 -20.62
CA GLN A 141 -0.46 -8.29 -21.64
C GLN A 141 -0.39 -7.22 -22.75
N LEU A 142 -0.18 -5.96 -22.38
CA LEU A 142 0.02 -4.86 -23.35
C LEU A 142 1.23 -5.10 -24.25
N LYS A 143 2.35 -5.57 -23.67
CA LYS A 143 3.55 -5.94 -24.43
C LYS A 143 3.32 -7.13 -25.37
N GLN A 144 2.65 -8.18 -24.90
CA GLN A 144 2.33 -9.35 -25.72
C GLN A 144 1.40 -8.99 -26.88
N LYS A 145 0.35 -8.21 -26.62
CA LYS A 145 -0.55 -7.70 -27.67
C LYS A 145 0.20 -6.87 -28.71
N ALA A 146 1.19 -6.09 -28.28
CA ALA A 146 2.05 -5.34 -29.19
C ALA A 146 2.93 -6.25 -30.07
N ALA A 147 3.55 -7.27 -29.48
CA ALA A 147 4.36 -8.24 -30.23
C ALA A 147 3.52 -9.03 -31.25
N LEU A 148 2.33 -9.50 -30.85
CA LEU A 148 1.42 -10.22 -31.73
C LEU A 148 0.91 -9.33 -32.87
N GLY A 149 0.51 -8.09 -32.58
CA GLY A 149 0.09 -7.14 -33.62
C GLY A 149 1.19 -6.84 -34.63
N PHE A 150 2.45 -6.75 -34.19
CA PHE A 150 3.59 -6.57 -35.08
C PHE A 150 3.80 -7.79 -36.00
N VAL A 151 3.75 -9.01 -35.45
CA VAL A 151 3.90 -10.24 -36.24
C VAL A 151 2.77 -10.41 -37.25
N THR A 152 1.52 -10.11 -36.87
CA THR A 152 0.37 -10.22 -37.78
C THR A 152 0.47 -9.27 -38.96
N ASP A 153 0.85 -8.01 -38.78
CA ASP A 153 1.04 -7.09 -39.91
C ASP A 153 2.30 -7.42 -40.74
N LEU A 154 3.30 -8.12 -40.16
CA LEU A 154 4.52 -8.47 -40.91
C LEU A 154 4.29 -9.66 -41.86
N ILE A 155 3.35 -10.54 -41.51
CA ILE A 155 3.04 -11.76 -42.26
C ILE A 155 1.79 -11.59 -43.16
N GLY A 156 0.90 -10.64 -42.85
CA GLY A 156 -0.30 -10.32 -43.63
C GLY A 156 -0.13 -9.18 -44.62
#